data_AF-A0A359KK41-F1
#
_entry.id   AF-A0A359KK41-F1
#
_cell.length_a   1.000
_cell.length_b   1.000
_cell.length_c   1.000
_cell.angle_alpha   90.00
_cell.angle_beta   90.00
_cell.angle_gamma   90.00
#
_symmetry.space_group_name_H-M   'P 1'
#
loop_
_entity.id
_entity.type
_entity.pdbx_description
1 polymer ?
#
loop_
_entity_poly.entity_id
_entity_poly.type
_entity_poly.pdbx_seq_one_letter_code
_entity_poly.pdbx_strand_id
1 'polypeptide(L)'
;MSRPCNRTLPGAMLEMRRYSPLEAREVIAQAERWQKHFRKTRGETFFHLGDEFYLMSDSPVPSTRHYDGFPQVEDGIGITRLFLDDAKRIIRRGEKASVAGAAGIIACATLIGPAMEREVAAVNDATGARLDVAVVVNQFFGPEINVSGLLSGQDLIRTLRDRPGDSPVYISSTMLSRRTGTMIDDMTLEEVQTALGRRVVPTEHLSNVLADLRKGNRVAA
;
A
#
# COMPACT_ATOMS: atom_id res chain seq x y z
N MET A 1 -22.13 0.26 10.52
CA MET A 1 -23.33 1.13 10.52
C MET A 1 -24.14 0.85 9.24
N SER A 2 -25.24 0.11 9.33
CA SER A 2 -26.13 -0.16 8.20
C SER A 2 -26.83 1.14 7.78
N ARG A 3 -26.59 1.63 6.57
CA ARG A 3 -27.36 2.75 6.01
C ARG A 3 -28.61 2.21 5.32
N PRO A 4 -29.80 2.79 5.53
CA PRO A 4 -31.00 2.39 4.81
C PRO A 4 -30.82 2.65 3.31
N CYS A 5 -31.09 1.65 2.49
CA CYS A 5 -31.11 1.78 1.04
C CYS A 5 -32.38 2.56 0.64
N ASN A 6 -32.28 3.90 0.71
CA ASN A 6 -33.40 4.83 0.85
C ASN A 6 -34.31 5.02 -0.38
N ARG A 7 -34.21 4.21 -1.44
CA ARG A 7 -35.08 4.39 -2.62
C ARG A 7 -35.87 3.16 -3.05
N THR A 8 -35.40 1.95 -2.75
CA THR A 8 -36.03 0.71 -3.22
C THR A 8 -36.50 -0.20 -2.08
N LEU A 9 -35.94 -0.06 -0.88
CA LEU A 9 -36.27 -0.91 0.28
C LEU A 9 -36.32 -0.07 1.59
N PRO A 10 -37.37 0.77 1.79
CA PRO A 10 -37.50 1.55 3.01
C PRO A 10 -37.58 0.65 4.25
N GLY A 11 -36.73 0.89 5.25
CA GLY A 11 -36.73 0.14 6.51
C GLY A 11 -36.03 -1.22 6.47
N ALA A 12 -35.52 -1.67 5.33
CA ALA A 12 -34.73 -2.90 5.27
C ALA A 12 -33.35 -2.68 5.90
N MET A 13 -33.03 -3.46 6.93
CA MET A 13 -31.67 -3.60 7.43
C MET A 13 -30.93 -4.61 6.55
N LEU A 14 -30.15 -4.09 5.60
CA LEU A 14 -29.24 -4.92 4.83
C LEU A 14 -27.97 -5.15 5.64
N GLU A 15 -27.71 -6.41 5.98
CA GLU A 15 -26.43 -6.81 6.52
C GLU A 15 -25.41 -6.80 5.39
N MET A 16 -24.51 -5.80 5.43
CA MET A 16 -23.39 -5.73 4.50
C MET A 16 -22.17 -6.34 5.17
N ARG A 17 -21.60 -7.34 4.50
CA ARG A 17 -20.30 -7.92 4.86
C ARG A 17 -19.33 -7.75 3.71
N ARG A 18 -18.04 -7.96 4.01
CA ARG A 18 -17.01 -8.00 2.98
C ARG A 18 -17.10 -9.30 2.19
N TYR A 19 -16.54 -9.26 0.99
CA TYR A 19 -16.31 -10.46 0.21
C TYR A 19 -15.37 -11.40 0.96
N SER A 20 -15.60 -12.70 0.81
CA SER A 20 -14.60 -13.71 1.13
C SER A 20 -13.56 -13.81 0.00
N PRO A 21 -12.37 -14.39 0.25
CA PRO A 21 -11.39 -14.65 -0.80
C PRO A 21 -11.94 -15.45 -1.98
N LEU A 22 -12.87 -16.39 -1.74
CA LEU A 22 -13.51 -17.19 -2.79
C LEU A 22 -14.41 -16.34 -3.68
N GLU A 23 -15.28 -15.53 -3.07
CA GLU A 23 -16.17 -14.63 -3.81
C GLU A 23 -15.38 -13.55 -4.57
N ALA A 24 -14.27 -13.06 -4.01
CA ALA A 24 -13.39 -12.13 -4.70
C ALA A 24 -12.81 -12.74 -5.99
N ARG A 25 -12.44 -14.03 -6.00
CA ARG A 25 -12.01 -14.73 -7.23
C ARG A 25 -13.13 -14.85 -8.25
N GLU A 26 -14.36 -15.11 -7.80
CA GLU A 26 -15.51 -15.15 -8.69
C GLU A 26 -15.80 -13.79 -9.31
N VAL A 27 -15.67 -12.70 -8.54
CA VAL A 27 -15.79 -11.33 -9.05
C VAL A 27 -14.70 -11.03 -10.07
N ILE A 28 -13.44 -11.42 -9.81
CA ILE A 28 -12.34 -11.28 -10.77
C ILE A 28 -12.67 -12.01 -12.08
N ALA A 29 -13.05 -13.28 -12.01
CA ALA A 29 -13.38 -14.07 -13.20
C ALA A 29 -14.55 -13.47 -14.00
N GLN A 30 -15.56 -12.91 -13.31
CA GLN A 30 -16.66 -12.22 -13.97
C GLN A 30 -16.21 -10.93 -14.65
N ALA A 31 -15.41 -10.12 -13.96
CA ALA A 31 -14.89 -8.85 -14.47
C ALA A 31 -14.01 -9.08 -15.71
N GLU A 32 -13.10 -10.05 -15.67
CA GLU A 32 -12.15 -10.34 -16.76
C GLU A 32 -12.86 -10.66 -18.08
N ARG A 33 -14.01 -11.35 -18.04
CA ARG A 33 -14.81 -11.63 -19.25
C ARG A 33 -15.29 -10.34 -19.93
N TRP A 34 -15.79 -9.40 -19.14
CA TRP A 34 -16.27 -8.11 -19.65
C TRP A 34 -15.11 -7.19 -20.05
N GLN A 35 -14.04 -7.16 -19.26
CA GLN A 35 -12.82 -6.41 -19.58
C GLN A 35 -12.20 -6.88 -20.91
N LYS A 36 -12.15 -8.19 -21.15
CA LYS A 36 -11.73 -8.77 -22.44
C LYS A 36 -12.67 -8.37 -23.59
N HIS A 37 -13.98 -8.38 -23.33
CA HIS A 37 -14.96 -7.91 -24.31
C HIS A 37 -14.73 -6.44 -24.68
N PHE A 38 -14.62 -5.55 -23.70
CA PHE A 38 -14.38 -4.12 -23.95
C PHE A 38 -13.03 -3.85 -24.61
N ARG A 39 -11.98 -4.58 -24.25
CA ARG A 39 -10.70 -4.51 -24.95
C ARG A 39 -10.84 -4.82 -26.44
N LYS A 40 -11.64 -5.82 -26.79
CA LYS A 40 -11.88 -6.20 -28.19
C LYS A 40 -12.76 -5.18 -28.92
N THR A 41 -13.78 -4.63 -28.26
CA THR A 41 -14.78 -3.78 -28.92
C THR A 41 -14.47 -2.28 -28.86
N ARG A 42 -13.63 -1.84 -27.92
CA ARG A 42 -13.31 -0.42 -27.64
C ARG A 42 -11.82 -0.12 -27.63
N GLY A 43 -10.95 -1.13 -27.53
CA GLY A 43 -9.49 -0.96 -27.41
C GLY A 43 -8.99 -0.73 -25.97
N GLU A 44 -9.89 -0.54 -25.01
CA GLU A 44 -9.63 -0.22 -23.60
C GLU A 44 -10.33 -1.21 -22.66
N THR A 45 -9.87 -1.31 -21.42
CA THR A 45 -10.46 -2.21 -20.40
C THR A 45 -11.85 -1.73 -19.93
N PHE A 46 -12.16 -0.43 -20.13
CA PHE A 46 -13.40 0.28 -19.77
C PHE A 46 -13.69 0.40 -18.27
N PHE A 47 -13.45 -0.66 -17.48
CA PHE A 47 -13.54 -0.62 -16.02
C PHE A 47 -12.46 -1.49 -15.36
N HIS A 48 -12.09 -1.16 -14.14
CA HIS A 48 -11.05 -1.85 -13.38
C HIS A 48 -11.58 -2.31 -12.03
N LEU A 49 -11.06 -3.43 -11.52
CA LEU A 49 -11.26 -3.83 -10.13
C LEU A 49 -10.25 -3.11 -9.24
N GLY A 50 -10.68 -2.76 -8.03
CA GLY A 50 -9.77 -2.32 -6.97
C GLY A 50 -8.76 -3.39 -6.62
N ASP A 51 -7.55 -2.97 -6.21
CA ASP A 51 -6.46 -3.89 -5.91
C ASP A 51 -6.80 -4.86 -4.76
N GLU A 52 -7.74 -4.48 -3.90
CA GLU A 52 -8.24 -5.30 -2.79
C GLU A 52 -8.72 -6.67 -3.25
N PHE A 53 -9.41 -6.77 -4.39
CA PHE A 53 -9.88 -8.07 -4.90
C PHE A 53 -8.73 -9.02 -5.18
N TYR A 54 -7.63 -8.53 -5.75
CA TYR A 54 -6.46 -9.36 -6.07
C TYR A 54 -5.70 -9.73 -4.80
N LEU A 55 -5.47 -8.75 -3.91
CA LEU A 55 -4.72 -8.96 -2.67
C LEU A 55 -5.44 -9.90 -1.70
N MET A 56 -6.74 -9.70 -1.47
CA MET A 56 -7.50 -10.52 -0.52
C MET A 56 -7.68 -11.97 -0.97
N SER A 57 -7.55 -12.23 -2.27
CA SER A 57 -7.71 -13.56 -2.85
C SER A 57 -6.39 -14.23 -3.23
N ASP A 58 -5.26 -13.55 -2.99
CA ASP A 58 -3.93 -13.92 -3.49
C ASP A 58 -3.93 -14.20 -5.00
N SER A 59 -4.74 -13.45 -5.75
CA SER A 59 -4.81 -13.55 -7.21
C SER A 59 -3.73 -12.69 -7.86
N PRO A 60 -3.23 -13.06 -9.05
CA PRO A 60 -2.26 -12.25 -9.78
C PRO A 60 -2.79 -10.84 -10.07
N VAL A 61 -2.06 -9.80 -9.64
CA VAL A 61 -2.37 -8.41 -9.98
C VAL A 61 -2.16 -8.21 -11.49
N PRO A 62 -3.10 -7.59 -12.23
CA PRO A 62 -2.98 -7.39 -13.67
C PRO A 62 -1.72 -6.62 -14.10
N SER A 63 -1.26 -6.83 -15.33
CA SER A 63 -0.10 -6.11 -15.90
C SER A 63 -0.35 -4.60 -16.04
N THR A 64 0.71 -3.79 -16.16
CA THR A 64 0.63 -2.33 -16.39
C THR A 64 -0.31 -1.94 -17.53
N ARG A 65 -0.28 -2.70 -18.64
CA ARG A 65 -1.12 -2.46 -19.82
C ARG A 65 -2.60 -2.48 -19.46
N HIS A 66 -3.01 -3.35 -18.52
CA HIS A 66 -4.41 -3.52 -18.12
C HIS A 66 -5.05 -2.20 -17.68
N TYR A 67 -4.31 -1.36 -16.97
CA TYR A 67 -4.83 -0.18 -16.29
C TYR A 67 -4.95 1.06 -17.17
N ASP A 68 -4.60 0.99 -18.46
CA ASP A 68 -4.80 2.07 -19.44
C ASP A 68 -4.30 3.44 -18.99
N GLY A 69 -3.10 3.46 -18.38
CA GLY A 69 -2.49 4.70 -17.88
C GLY A 69 -2.86 5.06 -16.43
N PHE A 70 -3.50 4.16 -15.68
CA PHE A 70 -3.81 4.30 -14.26
C PHE A 70 -4.70 5.52 -13.92
N PRO A 71 -5.85 5.71 -14.58
CA PRO A 71 -6.70 6.89 -14.38
C PRO A 71 -7.29 7.00 -12.97
N GLN A 72 -7.30 5.91 -12.20
CA GLN A 72 -7.94 5.80 -10.88
C GLN A 72 -6.97 5.31 -9.79
N VAL A 73 -5.68 5.58 -9.95
CA VAL A 73 -4.66 5.14 -8.98
C VAL A 73 -4.95 5.63 -7.56
N GLU A 74 -5.52 6.82 -7.45
CA GLU A 74 -5.88 7.45 -6.16
C GLU A 74 -7.00 6.72 -5.43
N ASP A 75 -7.82 5.96 -6.16
CA ASP A 75 -8.92 5.16 -5.63
C ASP A 75 -8.48 3.73 -5.25
N GLY A 76 -7.17 3.46 -5.22
CA GLY A 76 -6.63 2.13 -4.92
C GLY A 76 -6.72 1.15 -6.11
N ILE A 77 -6.75 1.66 -7.34
CA ILE A 77 -6.78 0.86 -8.57
C ILE A 77 -5.42 0.92 -9.28
N GLY A 78 -4.64 -0.16 -9.17
CA GLY A 78 -3.36 -0.32 -9.85
C GLY A 78 -2.13 0.18 -9.09
N ILE A 79 -2.29 0.72 -7.88
CA ILE A 79 -1.17 1.14 -7.02
C ILE A 79 -0.24 -0.03 -6.68
N THR A 80 -0.80 -1.23 -6.49
CA THR A 80 -0.05 -2.46 -6.25
C THR A 80 0.78 -2.82 -7.47
N ARG A 81 0.23 -2.67 -8.68
CA ARG A 81 1.00 -2.91 -9.91
C ARG A 81 2.17 -1.93 -10.02
N LEU A 82 1.97 -0.65 -9.71
CA LEU A 82 3.06 0.33 -9.70
C LEU A 82 4.16 -0.04 -8.70
N PHE A 83 3.79 -0.51 -7.50
CA PHE A 83 4.72 -1.01 -6.50
C PHE A 83 5.53 -2.21 -7.01
N LEU A 84 4.87 -3.23 -7.55
CA LEU A 84 5.51 -4.44 -8.09
C LEU A 84 6.48 -4.10 -9.24
N ASP A 85 6.08 -3.20 -10.13
CA ASP A 85 6.90 -2.79 -11.26
C ASP A 85 8.13 -1.98 -10.81
N ASP A 86 8.00 -1.18 -9.76
CA ASP A 86 9.13 -0.43 -9.18
C ASP A 86 10.12 -1.35 -8.45
N ALA A 87 9.63 -2.28 -7.64
CA ALA A 87 10.46 -3.31 -7.00
C ALA A 87 11.24 -4.11 -8.04
N LYS A 88 10.57 -4.57 -9.11
CA LYS A 88 11.21 -5.28 -10.22
C LYS A 88 12.31 -4.43 -10.90
N ARG A 89 12.07 -3.13 -11.07
CA ARG A 89 13.05 -2.21 -11.65
C ARG A 89 14.29 -2.06 -10.77
N ILE A 90 14.10 -1.97 -9.46
CA ILE A 90 15.18 -1.91 -8.47
C ILE A 90 16.02 -3.18 -8.54
N ILE A 91 15.38 -4.35 -8.47
CA ILE A 91 16.04 -5.66 -8.51
C ILE A 91 16.88 -5.80 -9.78
N ARG A 92 16.32 -5.41 -10.93
CA ARG A 92 17.02 -5.46 -12.23
C ARG A 92 18.26 -4.56 -12.28
N ARG A 93 18.28 -3.44 -11.54
CA ARG A 93 19.40 -2.50 -11.51
C ARG A 93 20.54 -2.96 -10.59
N GLY A 94 20.24 -3.65 -9.48
CA GLY A 94 21.21 -4.43 -8.70
C GLY A 94 22.43 -3.68 -8.13
N GLU A 95 22.32 -2.40 -7.76
CA GLU A 95 23.47 -1.60 -7.28
C GLU A 95 23.77 -1.81 -5.78
N LYS A 96 24.49 -2.89 -5.44
CA LYS A 96 24.77 -3.29 -4.05
C LYS A 96 25.56 -2.24 -3.23
N ALA A 97 26.57 -1.58 -3.81
CA ALA A 97 27.50 -0.75 -3.02
C ALA A 97 26.87 0.50 -2.40
N SER A 98 25.80 1.04 -2.97
CA SER A 98 25.27 2.36 -2.57
C SER A 98 24.36 2.35 -1.34
N VAL A 99 23.74 1.19 -1.02
CA VAL A 99 22.80 1.03 0.11
C VAL A 99 23.08 -0.20 0.96
N ALA A 100 24.16 -0.94 0.70
CA ALA A 100 24.51 -2.10 1.50
C ALA A 100 24.61 -1.75 2.98
N GLY A 101 23.88 -2.49 3.82
CA GLY A 101 23.81 -2.28 5.26
C GLY A 101 22.92 -1.12 5.72
N ALA A 102 22.41 -0.27 4.82
CA ALA A 102 21.46 0.78 5.19
C ALA A 102 20.15 0.13 5.65
N ALA A 103 19.67 0.52 6.83
CA ALA A 103 18.49 -0.08 7.47
C ALA A 103 17.32 0.91 7.52
N GLY A 104 16.09 0.37 7.47
CA GLY A 104 14.86 1.15 7.50
C GLY A 104 13.65 0.26 7.73
N ILE A 105 12.52 0.86 8.09
CA ILE A 105 11.26 0.15 8.30
C ILE A 105 10.23 0.70 7.31
N ILE A 106 9.52 -0.15 6.57
CA ILE A 106 8.40 0.25 5.71
C ILE A 106 7.11 -0.11 6.41
N ALA A 107 6.29 0.88 6.76
CA ALA A 107 4.99 0.65 7.38
C ALA A 107 3.90 0.54 6.31
N CYS A 108 3.06 -0.49 6.41
CA CYS A 108 1.92 -0.72 5.53
C CYS A 108 0.77 -1.37 6.30
N ALA A 109 -0.45 -1.31 5.75
CA ALA A 109 -1.59 -2.00 6.35
C ALA A 109 -1.63 -3.49 5.99
N THR A 110 -2.49 -4.24 6.68
CA THR A 110 -2.57 -5.71 6.59
C THR A 110 -2.89 -6.25 5.20
N LEU A 111 -3.65 -5.54 4.36
CA LEU A 111 -4.05 -6.05 3.04
C LEU A 111 -2.86 -6.27 2.09
N ILE A 112 -1.90 -5.34 2.07
CA ILE A 112 -0.72 -5.42 1.20
C ILE A 112 0.46 -6.14 1.87
N GLY A 113 0.40 -6.37 3.18
CA GLY A 113 1.50 -6.91 4.01
C GLY A 113 2.27 -8.06 3.37
N PRO A 114 1.61 -9.17 2.98
CA PRO A 114 2.31 -10.33 2.38
C PRO A 114 3.05 -10.00 1.09
N ALA A 115 2.47 -9.16 0.23
CA ALA A 115 3.13 -8.73 -1.01
C ALA A 115 4.28 -7.76 -0.70
N MET A 116 4.09 -6.84 0.25
CA MET A 116 5.14 -5.90 0.69
C MET A 116 6.36 -6.65 1.22
N GLU A 117 6.16 -7.61 2.14
CA GLU A 117 7.23 -8.44 2.71
C GLU A 117 8.00 -9.20 1.63
N ARG A 118 7.29 -9.86 0.70
CA ARG A 118 7.91 -10.63 -0.38
C ARG A 118 8.80 -9.76 -1.28
N GLU A 119 8.29 -8.62 -1.74
CA GLU A 119 9.05 -7.77 -2.66
C GLU A 119 10.18 -7.01 -1.94
N VAL A 120 9.98 -6.60 -0.68
CA VAL A 120 11.03 -5.95 0.12
C VAL A 120 12.18 -6.92 0.42
N ALA A 121 11.89 -8.18 0.70
CA ALA A 121 12.92 -9.22 0.84
C ALA A 121 13.76 -9.37 -0.43
N ALA A 122 13.11 -9.48 -1.60
CA ALA A 122 13.80 -9.56 -2.88
C ALA A 122 14.64 -8.30 -3.19
N VAL A 123 14.16 -7.13 -2.80
CA VAL A 123 14.91 -5.87 -2.92
C VAL A 123 16.12 -5.85 -1.98
N ASN A 124 15.99 -6.33 -0.74
CA ASN A 124 17.12 -6.46 0.18
C ASN A 124 18.20 -7.38 -0.41
N ASP A 125 17.81 -8.54 -0.95
CA ASP A 125 18.76 -9.49 -1.57
C ASP A 125 19.51 -8.88 -2.76
N ALA A 126 18.80 -8.10 -3.57
CA ALA A 126 19.38 -7.46 -4.75
C ALA A 126 20.30 -6.27 -4.41
N THR A 127 20.02 -5.55 -3.32
CA THR A 127 20.65 -4.25 -3.02
C THR A 127 21.56 -4.26 -1.78
N GLY A 128 21.47 -5.28 -0.94
CA GLY A 128 22.16 -5.34 0.36
C GLY A 128 21.56 -4.44 1.44
N ALA A 129 20.43 -3.78 1.17
CA ALA A 129 19.70 -3.02 2.19
C ALA A 129 19.15 -3.96 3.28
N ARG A 130 18.83 -3.39 4.44
CA ARG A 130 18.19 -4.07 5.58
C ARG A 130 16.85 -3.40 5.88
N LEU A 131 15.92 -3.52 4.95
CA LEU A 131 14.56 -3.04 5.12
C LEU A 131 13.70 -4.08 5.83
N ASP A 132 13.00 -3.67 6.87
CA ASP A 132 11.97 -4.46 7.55
C ASP A 132 10.57 -3.94 7.18
N VAL A 133 9.55 -4.78 7.25
CA VAL A 133 8.16 -4.40 7.01
C VAL A 133 7.41 -4.39 8.35
N ALA A 134 6.77 -3.27 8.66
CA ALA A 134 5.85 -3.14 9.78
C ALA A 134 4.42 -3.22 9.24
N VAL A 135 3.78 -4.37 9.41
CA VAL A 135 2.36 -4.55 9.08
C VAL A 135 1.52 -4.00 10.23
N VAL A 136 0.76 -2.94 9.94
CA VAL A 136 -0.01 -2.17 10.92
C VAL A 136 -1.48 -2.56 10.81
N VAL A 137 -2.06 -2.93 11.94
CA VAL A 137 -3.51 -3.16 12.07
C VAL A 137 -4.18 -1.83 12.36
N ASN A 138 -5.18 -1.46 11.56
CA ASN A 138 -5.99 -0.27 11.80
C ASN A 138 -6.91 -0.52 13.01
N GLN A 139 -6.63 0.10 14.15
CA GLN A 139 -7.51 0.04 15.32
C GLN A 139 -8.41 1.26 15.41
N PHE A 140 -8.05 2.36 14.75
CA PHE A 140 -8.82 3.60 14.73
C PHE A 140 -10.21 3.42 14.08
N PHE A 141 -10.26 2.84 12.89
CA PHE A 141 -11.52 2.47 12.22
C PHE A 141 -11.91 1.00 12.42
N GLY A 142 -10.99 0.18 12.94
CA GLY A 142 -11.13 -1.26 13.10
C GLY A 142 -10.44 -2.05 11.98
N PRO A 143 -10.12 -3.33 12.24
CA PRO A 143 -9.21 -4.12 11.41
C PRO A 143 -9.75 -4.41 10.00
N GLU A 144 -11.04 -4.19 9.79
CA GLU A 144 -11.64 -4.24 8.47
C GLU A 144 -11.11 -3.12 7.56
N ILE A 145 -10.76 -1.94 8.08
CA ILE A 145 -10.16 -0.90 7.23
C ILE A 145 -8.66 -1.18 7.09
N ASN A 146 -8.32 -2.05 6.14
CA ASN A 146 -7.00 -2.69 6.01
C ASN A 146 -6.12 -2.13 4.89
N VAL A 147 -6.42 -0.93 4.38
CA VAL A 147 -5.62 -0.24 3.35
C VAL A 147 -4.67 0.78 3.97
N SER A 148 -3.46 0.90 3.41
CA SER A 148 -2.39 1.73 3.96
C SER A 148 -2.78 3.21 4.07
N GLY A 149 -3.47 3.77 3.07
CA GLY A 149 -3.84 5.19 3.06
C GLY A 149 -4.85 5.61 4.13
N LEU A 150 -5.43 4.67 4.88
CA LEU A 150 -6.38 4.93 5.97
C LEU A 150 -5.82 4.57 7.35
N LEU A 151 -4.51 4.33 7.47
CA LEU A 151 -3.85 4.19 8.75
C LEU A 151 -3.79 5.53 9.50
N SER A 152 -4.02 5.48 10.80
CA SER A 152 -3.89 6.65 11.69
C SER A 152 -2.48 6.81 12.24
N GLY A 153 -2.14 8.01 12.71
CA GLY A 153 -0.89 8.25 13.43
C GLY A 153 -0.79 7.40 14.70
N GLN A 154 -1.90 7.24 15.42
CA GLN A 154 -1.97 6.38 16.59
C GLN A 154 -1.69 4.90 16.29
N ASP A 155 -2.17 4.37 15.16
CA ASP A 155 -1.90 2.98 14.76
C ASP A 155 -0.42 2.76 14.45
N LEU A 156 0.21 3.73 13.77
CA LEU A 156 1.64 3.71 13.49
C LEU A 156 2.47 3.76 14.78
N ILE A 157 2.17 4.72 15.67
CA ILE A 157 2.87 4.87 16.95
C ILE A 157 2.75 3.60 17.77
N ARG A 158 1.55 3.05 17.89
CA ARG A 158 1.30 1.81 18.64
C ARG A 158 2.09 0.63 18.09
N THR A 159 2.14 0.46 16.78
CA THR A 159 2.84 -0.67 16.14
C THR A 159 4.36 -0.54 16.24
N LEU A 160 4.89 0.68 16.12
CA LEU A 160 6.32 0.91 16.02
C LEU A 160 7.01 1.19 17.36
N ARG A 161 6.25 1.46 18.44
CA ARG A 161 6.82 1.67 19.78
C ARG A 161 7.66 0.49 20.29
N ASP A 162 7.26 -0.73 19.91
CA ASP A 162 7.91 -1.97 20.34
C ASP A 162 9.10 -2.37 19.44
N ARG A 163 9.42 -1.54 18.43
CA ARG A 163 10.57 -1.71 17.54
C ARG A 163 11.58 -0.58 17.77
N PRO A 164 12.33 -0.54 18.88
CA PRO A 164 13.23 0.56 19.20
C PRO A 164 14.40 0.65 18.20
N GLY A 165 14.93 1.87 18.01
CA GLY A 165 16.09 2.15 17.15
C GLY A 165 15.90 3.40 16.30
N ASP A 166 17.00 3.83 15.67
CA ASP A 166 17.07 5.13 14.98
C ASP A 166 16.84 5.02 13.46
N SER A 167 16.57 3.80 12.96
CA SER A 167 16.30 3.60 11.54
C SER A 167 15.05 4.37 11.09
N PRO A 168 15.09 5.03 9.92
CA PRO A 168 13.95 5.77 9.41
C PRO A 168 12.77 4.84 9.14
N VAL A 169 11.57 5.34 9.40
CA VAL A 169 10.31 4.69 9.05
C VAL A 169 9.79 5.33 7.77
N TYR A 170 9.48 4.51 6.78
CA TYR A 170 8.90 4.91 5.52
C TYR A 170 7.42 4.60 5.52
N ILE A 171 6.60 5.62 5.24
CA ILE A 171 5.15 5.50 5.09
C ILE A 171 4.76 5.82 3.64
N SER A 172 3.59 5.36 3.22
CA SER A 172 3.03 5.81 1.95
C SER A 172 2.62 7.28 2.06
N SER A 173 2.92 8.09 1.05
CA SER A 173 2.44 9.47 0.95
C SER A 173 0.92 9.58 0.99
N THR A 174 0.19 8.51 0.60
CA THR A 174 -1.27 8.47 0.65
C THR A 174 -1.82 8.40 2.07
N MET A 175 -0.98 8.16 3.09
CA MET A 175 -1.37 8.26 4.50
C MET A 175 -1.55 9.71 4.96
N LEU A 176 -1.06 10.67 4.18
CA LEU A 176 -1.17 12.09 4.46
C LEU A 176 -2.19 12.74 3.53
N SER A 177 -3.09 13.51 4.12
CA SER A 177 -4.01 14.37 3.39
C SER A 177 -3.23 15.38 2.56
N ARG A 178 -3.48 15.42 1.25
CA ARG A 178 -2.88 16.43 0.35
C ARG A 178 -3.31 17.86 0.67
N ARG A 179 -4.43 18.04 1.38
CA ARG A 179 -4.97 19.36 1.73
C ARG A 179 -4.39 19.88 3.03
N THR A 180 -4.24 19.02 4.03
CA THR A 180 -3.89 19.42 5.41
C THR A 180 -2.51 18.95 5.85
N GLY A 181 -1.90 18.00 5.14
CA GLY A 181 -0.64 17.37 5.55
C GLY A 181 -0.75 16.47 6.78
N THR A 182 -1.98 16.18 7.23
CA THR A 182 -2.26 15.36 8.42
C THR A 182 -2.67 13.93 8.05
N MET A 183 -2.52 13.01 9.00
CA MET A 183 -3.10 11.68 8.95
C MET A 183 -4.61 11.72 9.22
N ILE A 184 -5.27 10.56 9.14
CA ILE A 184 -6.74 10.48 9.22
C ILE A 184 -7.31 10.79 10.61
N ASP A 185 -6.47 10.74 11.65
CA ASP A 185 -6.76 11.13 13.03
C ASP A 185 -6.25 12.53 13.36
N ASP A 186 -6.05 13.37 12.34
CA ASP A 186 -5.57 14.76 12.41
C ASP A 186 -4.15 14.94 12.96
N MET A 187 -3.43 13.87 13.26
CA MET A 187 -2.01 13.95 13.63
C MET A 187 -1.16 14.46 12.47
N THR A 188 -0.26 15.38 12.77
CA THR A 188 0.80 15.85 11.86
C THR A 188 1.93 14.84 11.78
N LEU A 189 2.73 14.90 10.70
CA LEU A 189 3.92 14.07 10.57
C LEU A 189 4.93 14.34 11.70
N GLU A 190 5.07 15.60 12.10
CA GLU A 190 5.94 16.04 13.19
C GLU A 190 5.56 15.42 14.53
N GLU A 191 4.27 15.34 14.85
CA GLU A 191 3.78 14.69 16.07
C GLU A 191 4.09 13.19 16.07
N VAL A 192 3.90 12.51 14.94
CA VAL A 192 4.24 11.08 14.81
C VAL A 192 5.75 10.85 14.96
N GLN A 193 6.58 11.68 14.33
CA GLN A 193 8.05 11.61 14.47
C GLN A 193 8.49 11.84 15.91
N THR A 194 7.91 12.84 16.58
CA THR A 194 8.20 13.17 17.99
C THR A 194 7.83 12.00 18.91
N ALA A 195 6.65 11.41 18.71
CA ALA A 195 6.19 10.27 19.50
C ALA A 195 7.04 9.01 19.29
N LEU A 196 7.55 8.79 18.08
CA LEU A 196 8.40 7.65 17.76
C LEU A 196 9.89 7.87 18.06
N GLY A 197 10.30 9.10 18.35
CA GLY A 197 11.69 9.48 18.58
C GLY A 197 12.60 9.25 17.37
N ARG A 198 12.03 9.17 16.15
CA ARG A 198 12.78 8.86 14.94
C ARG A 198 12.13 9.46 13.70
N ARG A 199 12.90 9.51 12.62
CA ARG A 199 12.46 10.08 11.34
C ARG A 199 11.39 9.22 10.67
N VAL A 200 10.34 9.87 10.18
CA VAL A 200 9.26 9.26 9.41
C VAL A 200 9.20 9.96 8.05
N VAL A 201 9.27 9.19 6.97
CA VAL A 201 9.48 9.69 5.62
C VAL A 201 8.33 9.23 4.71
N PRO A 202 7.47 10.15 4.25
CA PRO A 202 6.48 9.85 3.23
C PRO A 202 7.15 9.52 1.90
N THR A 203 6.72 8.42 1.27
CA THR A 203 7.26 7.95 -0.01
C THR A 203 6.12 7.51 -0.93
N GLU A 204 6.28 7.75 -2.23
CA GLU A 204 5.32 7.29 -3.25
C GLU A 204 5.72 5.90 -3.79
N HIS A 205 7.02 5.66 -3.89
CA HIS A 205 7.59 4.47 -4.49
C HIS A 205 8.74 3.89 -3.65
N LEU A 206 8.96 2.57 -3.79
CA LEU A 206 10.05 1.87 -3.10
C LEU A 206 11.43 2.39 -3.52
N SER A 207 11.57 2.90 -4.74
CA SER A 207 12.78 3.56 -5.21
C SER A 207 13.08 4.87 -4.48
N ASN A 208 12.07 5.57 -3.95
CA ASN A 208 12.28 6.74 -3.09
C ASN A 208 12.89 6.33 -1.74
N VAL A 209 12.46 5.20 -1.19
CA VAL A 209 13.04 4.61 0.03
C VAL A 209 14.55 4.37 -0.17
N LEU A 210 14.93 3.69 -1.24
CA LEU A 210 16.36 3.44 -1.51
C LEU A 210 17.14 4.74 -1.79
N ALA A 211 16.55 5.69 -2.52
CA ALA A 211 17.20 6.98 -2.77
C ALA A 211 17.46 7.74 -1.47
N ASP A 212 16.54 7.64 -0.51
CA ASP A 212 16.69 8.24 0.81
C ASP A 212 17.77 7.54 1.65
N LEU A 213 17.77 6.21 1.68
CA LEU A 213 18.82 5.42 2.34
C LEU A 213 20.23 5.75 1.80
N ARG A 214 20.37 5.93 0.48
CA ARG A 214 21.66 6.35 -0.13
C ARG A 214 22.16 7.69 0.42
N LYS A 215 21.24 8.64 0.62
CA LYS A 215 21.60 9.97 1.17
C LYS A 215 22.07 9.84 2.61
N GLY A 216 21.35 9.07 3.44
CA GLY A 216 21.75 8.82 4.82
C GLY A 216 23.11 8.13 4.94
N ASN A 217 23.38 7.12 4.11
CA ASN A 217 24.63 6.36 4.14
C ASN A 217 25.85 7.22 3.73
N ARG A 218 25.68 8.15 2.78
CA ARG A 218 26.75 9.10 2.37
C ARG A 218 27.10 10.15 3.42
N VAL A 219 26.19 10.47 4.33
CA VAL A 219 26.44 11.41 5.43
C VAL A 219 27.17 10.72 6.59
N ALA A 220 27.03 9.40 6.71
CA ALA A 220 27.64 8.60 7.77
C ALA A 220 29.03 8.02 7.43
N ALA A 221 29.44 8.08 6.16
CA ALA A 221 30.74 7.61 5.65
C ALA A 221 31.72 8.78 5.45
#